data_AF-A0A834WIP7-F1
#
_entry.id   AF-A0A834WIP7-F1
#
_cell.length_a   1.000
_cell.length_b   1.000
_cell.length_c   1.000
_cell.angle_alpha   90.00
_cell.angle_beta   90.00
_cell.angle_gamma   90.00
#
_symmetry.space_group_name_H-M   'P 1'
#
loop_
_entity.id
_entity.type
_entity.pdbx_description
1 polymer ?
#
loop_
_entity_poly.entity_id
_entity_poly.type
_entity_poly.pdbx_seq_one_letter_code
_entity_poly.pdbx_strand_id
1 'polypeptide(L)'
;MAAATANSASRPSSKLAQLTESLKLEHQFLRVPFEHYKKTIRANHRVVEKEMSAVISGVADAADGNLSRDDAVNHLSSLVSRLQGLKRKLEEGNRAEHLQAQKCRVRLDHLESADAENMSEWNSTRLNRILVDYMLRMSYYDTAVKLAECSNIQDLVDIDVFQEAKLVIDALQNKDVAPALAWCADNKSRLKKSKSKLEFQLRLQEFIELVRAENNLRAITYARKYLAPWGATHMKELQRVMATLAFKRDTECATYKVLFEPKQWDYLVDLFKQEFFKLYGMTLEPLVNIYLQAGLSALKTPYPYTIYCYEDDCTKEDPLSQESFRTLALPLPYSKQHHSKLVCYITKELMDTENPPQVLPNGYVYSTKALEEMAKKNNGKITCPRTGQIFSTSNTINIYD
;
A
#
# COMPACT_ATOMS: atom_id res chain seq x y z
N MET A 1 44.01 -0.44 -40.76
CA MET A 1 42.68 -1.00 -40.44
C MET A 1 42.60 -1.19 -38.93
N ALA A 2 41.81 -0.36 -38.25
CA ALA A 2 41.09 -0.65 -37.00
C ALA A 2 40.48 0.67 -36.51
N ALA A 3 39.30 1.01 -37.01
CA ALA A 3 38.50 2.10 -36.49
C ALA A 3 37.84 1.62 -35.19
N ALA A 4 38.17 2.27 -34.07
CA ALA A 4 37.48 2.07 -32.81
C ALA A 4 36.14 2.82 -32.87
N THR A 5 35.06 2.07 -33.09
CA THR A 5 33.69 2.56 -32.96
C THR A 5 33.38 2.78 -31.48
N ALA A 6 33.46 4.04 -31.05
CA ALA A 6 32.91 4.48 -29.78
C ALA A 6 31.38 4.35 -29.86
N ASN A 7 30.82 3.33 -29.22
CA ASN A 7 29.39 3.21 -28.99
C ASN A 7 28.95 4.41 -28.12
N SER A 8 28.27 5.36 -28.75
CA SER A 8 27.52 6.39 -28.05
C SER A 8 26.29 5.72 -27.43
N ALA A 9 26.42 5.29 -26.17
CA ALA A 9 25.27 4.91 -25.38
C ALA A 9 24.35 6.14 -25.28
N SER A 10 23.24 6.13 -26.02
CA SER A 10 22.21 7.15 -25.95
C SER A 10 21.77 7.31 -24.50
N ARG A 11 21.92 8.51 -23.93
CA ARG A 11 21.36 8.84 -22.62
C ARG A 11 19.87 8.47 -22.65
N PRO A 12 19.34 7.73 -21.65
CA PRO A 12 17.91 7.45 -21.59
C PRO A 12 17.16 8.79 -21.62
N SER A 13 16.08 8.86 -22.42
CA SER A 13 15.26 10.07 -22.47
C SER A 13 14.83 10.44 -21.03
N SER A 14 14.73 11.74 -20.73
CA SER A 14 14.38 12.22 -19.38
C SER A 14 13.07 11.59 -18.85
N LYS A 15 12.15 11.24 -19.76
CA LYS A 15 10.91 10.51 -19.47
C LYS A 15 11.14 9.08 -18.97
N LEU A 16 12.11 8.34 -19.53
CA LEU A 16 12.46 6.98 -19.09
C LEU A 16 13.13 6.96 -17.71
N ALA A 17 13.94 7.99 -17.42
CA ALA A 17 14.52 8.17 -16.08
C ALA A 17 13.43 8.49 -15.03
N GLN A 18 12.45 9.33 -15.36
CA GLN A 18 11.29 9.62 -14.51
C GLN A 18 10.42 8.37 -14.26
N LEU A 19 10.19 7.54 -15.28
CA LEU A 19 9.50 6.25 -15.14
C LEU A 19 10.24 5.33 -14.15
N THR A 20 11.57 5.24 -14.26
CA THR A 20 12.40 4.39 -13.40
C THR A 20 12.33 4.78 -11.92
N GLU A 21 12.28 6.08 -11.61
CA GLU A 21 12.08 6.53 -10.23
C GLU A 21 10.64 6.33 -9.75
N SER A 22 9.65 6.54 -10.62
CA SER A 22 8.24 6.29 -10.27
C SER A 22 7.97 4.81 -9.98
N LEU A 23 8.67 3.89 -10.67
CA LEU A 23 8.58 2.45 -10.48
C LEU A 23 9.07 1.99 -9.09
N LYS A 24 9.93 2.77 -8.41
CA LYS A 24 10.31 2.49 -7.01
C LYS A 24 9.11 2.58 -6.07
N LEU A 25 8.14 3.44 -6.39
CA LEU A 25 6.90 3.61 -5.62
C LEU A 25 5.83 2.56 -6.00
N GLU A 26 6.06 1.80 -7.09
CA GLU A 26 5.25 0.67 -7.53
C GLU A 26 5.65 -0.66 -6.87
N HIS A 27 6.60 -0.66 -5.93
CA HIS A 27 7.07 -1.90 -5.28
C HIS A 27 5.92 -2.75 -4.72
N GLN A 28 4.96 -2.14 -4.01
CA GLN A 28 3.86 -2.90 -3.42
C GLN A 28 2.90 -3.45 -4.48
N PHE A 29 2.77 -2.78 -5.62
CA PHE A 29 1.87 -3.20 -6.70
C PHE A 29 2.22 -4.59 -7.24
N LEU A 30 3.51 -4.93 -7.32
CA LEU A 30 3.95 -6.29 -7.69
C LEU A 30 4.16 -7.18 -6.45
N ARG A 31 4.57 -6.61 -5.32
CA ARG A 31 4.94 -7.40 -4.14
C ARG A 31 3.76 -8.12 -3.52
N VAL A 32 2.61 -7.45 -3.39
CA VAL A 32 1.42 -8.00 -2.74
C VAL A 32 0.91 -9.27 -3.43
N PRO A 33 0.61 -9.27 -4.75
CA PRO A 33 0.11 -10.46 -5.43
C PRO A 33 1.15 -11.57 -5.45
N PHE A 34 2.44 -11.23 -5.52
CA PHE A 34 3.51 -12.22 -5.42
C PHE A 34 3.59 -12.89 -4.03
N GLU A 35 3.44 -12.12 -2.95
CA GLU A 35 3.38 -12.68 -1.60
C GLU A 35 2.13 -13.54 -1.39
N HIS A 36 1.00 -13.14 -1.97
CA HIS A 36 -0.22 -13.94 -1.95
C HIS A 36 -0.06 -15.22 -2.77
N TYR A 37 0.54 -15.17 -3.95
CA TYR A 37 0.87 -16.36 -4.76
C TYR A 37 1.76 -17.35 -4.00
N LYS A 38 2.82 -16.85 -3.34
CA LYS A 38 3.69 -17.66 -2.47
C LYS A 38 2.95 -18.27 -1.29
N LYS A 39 1.97 -17.57 -0.71
CA LYS A 39 1.12 -18.10 0.36
C LYS A 39 0.32 -19.30 -0.17
N THR A 40 -0.31 -19.17 -1.33
CA THR A 40 -1.10 -20.23 -1.98
C THR A 40 -0.26 -21.46 -2.29
N ILE A 41 0.91 -21.29 -2.93
CA ILE A 41 1.81 -22.42 -3.24
C ILE A 41 2.21 -23.18 -1.97
N ARG A 42 2.59 -22.45 -0.91
CA ARG A 42 2.99 -23.08 0.36
C ARG A 42 1.83 -23.83 1.00
N ALA A 43 0.61 -23.28 0.94
CA ALA A 43 -0.57 -23.94 1.47
C ALA A 43 -0.87 -25.24 0.72
N ASN A 44 -0.87 -25.19 -0.62
CA ASN A 44 -1.09 -26.35 -1.48
C ASN A 44 -0.02 -27.43 -1.27
N HIS A 45 1.25 -27.05 -1.23
CA HIS A 45 2.35 -27.99 -0.97
C HIS A 45 2.22 -28.66 0.41
N ARG A 46 1.86 -27.94 1.46
CA ARG A 46 1.63 -28.53 2.80
C ARG A 46 0.49 -29.54 2.81
N VAL A 47 -0.59 -29.28 2.06
CA VAL A 47 -1.72 -30.21 1.93
C VAL A 47 -1.27 -31.51 1.25
N VAL A 48 -0.52 -31.39 0.15
CA VAL A 48 0.03 -32.56 -0.56
C VAL A 48 0.94 -33.39 0.35
N GLU A 49 1.93 -32.76 0.99
CA GLU A 49 2.86 -33.45 1.90
C GLU A 49 2.12 -34.19 3.03
N LYS A 50 1.14 -33.52 3.65
CA LYS A 50 0.36 -34.10 4.76
C LYS A 50 -0.47 -35.31 4.32
N GLU A 51 -1.24 -35.17 3.24
CA GLU A 51 -2.11 -36.25 2.78
C GLU A 51 -1.30 -37.42 2.22
N MET A 52 -0.23 -37.15 1.47
CA MET A 52 0.64 -38.19 0.92
C MET A 52 1.35 -38.97 2.02
N SER A 53 1.91 -38.29 3.03
CA SER A 53 2.54 -38.95 4.19
C SER A 53 1.58 -39.89 4.90
N ALA A 54 0.33 -39.45 5.07
CA ALA A 54 -0.70 -40.22 5.75
C ALA A 54 -1.26 -41.37 4.89
N VAL A 55 -1.20 -41.27 3.57
CA VAL A 55 -1.49 -42.40 2.67
C VAL A 55 -0.36 -43.43 2.75
N ILE A 56 0.90 -43.00 2.68
CA ILE A 56 2.07 -43.88 2.79
C ILE A 56 2.05 -44.65 4.12
N SER A 57 1.81 -43.96 5.23
CA SER A 57 1.68 -44.59 6.55
C SER A 57 0.54 -45.62 6.56
N GLY A 58 -0.63 -45.25 6.04
CA GLY A 58 -1.76 -46.17 6.02
C GLY A 58 -1.52 -47.40 5.13
N VAL A 59 -0.77 -47.28 4.04
CA VAL A 59 -0.38 -48.44 3.22
C VAL A 59 0.56 -49.36 3.99
N ALA A 60 1.53 -48.81 4.73
CA ALA A 60 2.44 -49.59 5.56
C ALA A 60 1.69 -50.33 6.68
N ASP A 61 0.77 -49.65 7.37
CA ASP A 61 -0.05 -50.24 8.44
C ASP A 61 -0.94 -51.40 7.91
N ALA A 62 -1.45 -51.27 6.67
CA ALA A 62 -2.22 -52.31 6.02
C ALA A 62 -1.38 -53.52 5.57
N ALA A 63 -0.08 -53.31 5.31
CA ALA A 63 0.84 -54.37 4.91
C ALA A 63 1.35 -55.20 6.10
N ASP A 64 1.51 -54.57 7.26
CA ASP A 64 2.05 -55.20 8.48
C ASP A 64 0.96 -55.83 9.38
N GLY A 65 -0.31 -55.46 9.18
CA GLY A 65 -1.43 -55.94 9.99
C GLY A 65 -1.98 -57.32 9.58
N ASN A 66 -2.28 -58.18 10.57
CA ASN A 66 -3.16 -59.35 10.39
C ASN A 66 -4.63 -58.89 10.24
N LEU A 67 -4.94 -58.20 9.14
CA LEU A 67 -6.27 -57.71 8.83
C LEU A 67 -7.12 -58.82 8.21
N SER A 68 -8.41 -58.86 8.54
CA SER A 68 -9.36 -59.66 7.79
C SER A 68 -9.44 -59.13 6.34
N ARG A 69 -9.86 -59.99 5.40
CA ARG A 69 -10.01 -59.58 3.99
C ARG A 69 -10.95 -58.36 3.85
N ASP A 70 -12.04 -58.33 4.61
CA ASP A 70 -13.02 -57.25 4.55
C ASP A 70 -12.44 -55.94 5.15
N ASP A 71 -11.68 -56.04 6.24
CA ASP A 71 -11.03 -54.88 6.86
C ASP A 71 -9.94 -54.29 5.96
N ALA A 72 -9.16 -55.14 5.26
CA ALA A 72 -8.16 -54.71 4.30
C ALA A 72 -8.80 -53.97 3.11
N VAL A 73 -9.93 -54.48 2.59
CA VAL A 73 -10.68 -53.81 1.50
C VAL A 73 -11.26 -52.48 1.96
N ASN A 74 -11.82 -52.40 3.17
CA ASN A 74 -12.32 -51.15 3.74
C ASN A 74 -11.21 -50.12 3.95
N HIS A 75 -10.04 -50.56 4.42
CA HIS A 75 -8.88 -49.71 4.63
C HIS A 75 -8.35 -49.14 3.31
N LEU A 76 -8.15 -49.98 2.29
CA LEU A 76 -7.74 -49.54 0.96
C LEU A 76 -8.77 -48.60 0.32
N SER A 77 -10.07 -48.87 0.49
CA SER A 77 -11.13 -48.00 0.00
C SER A 77 -11.10 -46.61 0.66
N SER A 78 -10.79 -46.55 1.96
CA SER A 78 -10.56 -45.29 2.68
C SER A 78 -9.35 -44.53 2.11
N LEU A 79 -8.22 -45.20 1.87
CA LEU A 79 -7.04 -44.58 1.25
C LEU A 79 -7.32 -44.06 -0.17
N VAL A 80 -8.07 -44.80 -0.98
CA VAL A 80 -8.53 -44.35 -2.30
C VAL A 80 -9.41 -43.11 -2.18
N SER A 81 -10.36 -43.09 -1.24
CA SER A 81 -11.20 -41.91 -0.97
C SER A 81 -10.37 -40.69 -0.59
N ARG A 82 -9.32 -40.87 0.24
CA ARG A 82 -8.39 -39.78 0.60
C ARG A 82 -7.61 -39.26 -0.60
N LEU A 83 -7.10 -40.13 -1.47
CA LEU A 83 -6.41 -39.72 -2.70
C LEU A 83 -7.36 -38.98 -3.67
N GLN A 84 -8.61 -39.41 -3.78
CA GLN A 84 -9.63 -38.69 -4.56
C GLN A 84 -9.92 -37.31 -3.96
N GLY A 85 -9.97 -37.21 -2.63
CA GLY A 85 -10.09 -35.93 -1.92
C GLY A 85 -8.88 -35.02 -2.15
N LEU A 86 -7.67 -35.56 -2.12
CA LEU A 86 -6.45 -34.82 -2.43
C LEU A 86 -6.44 -34.32 -3.88
N LYS A 87 -6.86 -35.14 -4.85
CA LYS A 87 -7.01 -34.74 -6.26
C LYS A 87 -7.91 -33.50 -6.39
N ARG A 88 -9.09 -33.50 -5.76
CA ARG A 88 -10.02 -32.36 -5.78
C ARG A 88 -9.38 -31.09 -5.18
N LYS A 89 -8.75 -31.22 -4.00
CA LYS A 89 -8.04 -30.11 -3.36
C LYS A 89 -6.91 -29.55 -4.23
N LEU A 90 -6.18 -30.42 -4.94
CA LEU A 90 -5.09 -30.00 -5.83
C LEU A 90 -5.62 -29.27 -7.07
N GLU A 91 -6.75 -29.71 -7.63
CA GLU A 91 -7.41 -29.01 -8.74
C GLU A 91 -7.89 -27.61 -8.33
N GLU A 92 -8.48 -27.46 -7.15
CA GLU A 92 -8.85 -26.16 -6.59
C GLU A 92 -7.62 -25.28 -6.32
N GLY A 93 -6.60 -25.86 -5.68
CA GLY A 93 -5.33 -25.19 -5.41
C GLY A 93 -4.64 -24.70 -6.68
N ASN A 94 -4.61 -25.52 -7.73
CA ASN A 94 -4.02 -25.16 -9.02
C ASN A 94 -4.79 -24.02 -9.71
N ARG A 95 -6.13 -24.01 -9.65
CA ARG A 95 -6.93 -22.87 -10.16
C ARG A 95 -6.60 -21.59 -9.40
N ALA A 96 -6.50 -21.65 -8.07
CA ALA A 96 -6.15 -20.50 -7.25
C ALA A 96 -4.73 -19.99 -7.58
N GLU A 97 -3.75 -20.88 -7.73
CA GLU A 97 -2.39 -20.54 -8.15
C GLU A 97 -2.37 -19.87 -9.53
N HIS A 98 -3.09 -20.42 -10.50
CA HIS A 98 -3.19 -19.86 -11.86
C HIS A 98 -3.78 -18.44 -11.85
N LEU A 99 -4.81 -18.20 -11.05
CA LEU A 99 -5.41 -16.88 -10.90
C LEU A 99 -4.41 -15.87 -10.33
N GLN A 100 -3.63 -16.25 -9.32
CA GLN A 100 -2.63 -15.35 -8.74
C GLN A 100 -1.45 -15.09 -9.68
N ALA A 101 -1.03 -16.10 -10.45
CA ALA A 101 -0.04 -15.93 -11.51
C ALA A 101 -0.55 -14.99 -12.62
N GLN A 102 -1.82 -15.12 -13.00
CA GLN A 102 -2.46 -14.22 -13.97
C GLN A 102 -2.49 -12.78 -13.45
N LYS A 103 -2.87 -12.55 -12.18
CA LYS A 103 -2.81 -11.21 -11.57
C LYS A 103 -1.41 -10.62 -11.60
N CYS A 104 -0.38 -11.42 -11.29
CA CYS A 104 1.01 -10.98 -11.41
C CYS A 104 1.35 -10.55 -12.85
N ARG A 105 0.94 -11.35 -13.84
CA ARG A 105 1.18 -11.06 -15.26
C ARG A 105 0.49 -9.79 -15.74
N VAL A 106 -0.82 -9.65 -15.48
CA VAL A 106 -1.60 -8.47 -15.89
C VAL A 106 -1.01 -7.18 -15.33
N ARG A 107 -0.47 -7.23 -14.09
CA ARG A 107 0.21 -6.06 -13.49
C ARG A 107 1.54 -5.75 -14.15
N LEU A 108 2.33 -6.75 -14.56
CA LEU A 108 3.54 -6.55 -15.33
C LEU A 108 3.24 -5.95 -16.71
N ASP A 109 2.26 -6.51 -17.42
CA ASP A 109 1.81 -6.02 -18.71
C ASP A 109 1.35 -4.55 -18.61
N HIS A 110 0.64 -4.19 -17.53
CA HIS A 110 0.26 -2.80 -17.26
C HIS A 110 1.46 -1.87 -17.01
N LEU A 111 2.51 -2.33 -16.33
CA LEU A 111 3.73 -1.52 -16.16
C LEU A 111 4.49 -1.35 -17.49
N GLU A 112 4.52 -2.38 -18.33
CA GLU A 112 5.14 -2.35 -19.66
C GLU A 112 4.37 -1.46 -20.64
N SER A 113 3.04 -1.38 -20.49
CA SER A 113 2.19 -0.54 -21.33
C SER A 113 2.42 0.97 -21.17
N ALA A 114 3.27 1.41 -20.24
CA ALA A 114 3.54 2.82 -20.00
C ALA A 114 4.33 3.45 -21.17
N ASP A 115 3.64 4.20 -22.03
CA ASP A 115 4.22 4.89 -23.18
C ASP A 115 3.85 6.39 -23.20
N ALA A 116 4.59 7.20 -23.97
CA ALA A 116 4.36 8.63 -24.09
C ALA A 116 2.99 8.98 -24.68
N GLU A 117 2.44 8.12 -25.55
CA GLU A 117 1.15 8.34 -26.22
C GLU A 117 -0.06 8.05 -25.31
N ASN A 118 0.05 7.06 -24.41
CA ASN A 118 -1.04 6.64 -23.51
C ASN A 118 -0.83 7.05 -22.03
N MET A 119 0.17 7.89 -21.76
CA MET A 119 0.56 8.31 -20.40
C MET A 119 -0.60 8.87 -19.57
N SER A 120 -1.56 9.56 -20.18
CA SER A 120 -2.72 10.12 -19.47
C SER A 120 -3.63 9.02 -18.92
N GLU A 121 -3.97 8.03 -19.75
CA GLU A 121 -4.82 6.89 -19.37
C GLU A 121 -4.11 6.00 -18.35
N TRP A 122 -2.80 5.77 -18.56
CA TRP A 122 -1.98 5.02 -17.62
C TRP A 122 -1.95 5.68 -16.22
N ASN A 123 -1.77 7.00 -16.16
CA ASN A 123 -1.79 7.75 -14.91
C ASN A 123 -3.19 7.76 -14.25
N SER A 124 -4.27 7.82 -15.04
CA SER A 124 -5.64 7.70 -14.54
C SER A 124 -5.87 6.34 -13.88
N THR A 125 -5.43 5.27 -14.54
CA THR A 125 -5.48 3.89 -14.02
C THR A 125 -4.68 3.76 -12.73
N ARG A 126 -3.46 4.30 -12.70
CA ARG A 126 -2.61 4.35 -11.51
C ARG A 126 -3.27 5.08 -10.35
N LEU A 127 -3.89 6.24 -10.61
CA LEU A 127 -4.61 6.99 -9.59
C LEU A 127 -5.78 6.18 -9.02
N ASN A 128 -6.59 5.57 -9.88
CA ASN A 128 -7.70 4.72 -9.44
C ASN A 128 -7.22 3.58 -8.54
N ARG A 129 -6.11 2.92 -8.89
CA ARG A 129 -5.48 1.89 -8.04
C ARG A 129 -5.07 2.44 -6.67
N ILE A 130 -4.45 3.62 -6.62
CA ILE A 130 -4.05 4.28 -5.37
C ILE A 130 -5.28 4.65 -4.51
N LEU A 131 -6.36 5.10 -5.13
CA LEU A 131 -7.61 5.41 -4.43
C LEU A 131 -8.27 4.15 -3.87
N VAL A 132 -8.26 3.04 -4.62
CA VAL A 132 -8.74 1.74 -4.13
C VAL A 132 -7.93 1.28 -2.92
N ASP A 133 -6.59 1.36 -2.96
CA ASP A 133 -5.73 1.06 -1.80
C ASP A 133 -6.10 1.91 -0.57
N TYR A 134 -6.28 3.22 -0.76
CA TYR A 134 -6.71 4.12 0.33
C TYR A 134 -8.07 3.72 0.91
N MET A 135 -9.06 3.47 0.05
CA MET A 135 -10.40 3.08 0.47
C MET A 135 -10.39 1.77 1.26
N LEU A 136 -9.62 0.76 0.81
CA LEU A 136 -9.48 -0.52 1.52
C LEU A 136 -8.83 -0.34 2.90
N ARG A 137 -7.81 0.52 3.03
CA ARG A 137 -7.16 0.83 4.32
C ARG A 137 -8.09 1.57 5.29
N MET A 138 -8.94 2.45 4.76
CA MET A 138 -9.92 3.22 5.52
C MET A 138 -11.24 2.46 5.76
N SER A 139 -11.30 1.18 5.41
CA SER A 139 -12.48 0.31 5.57
C SER A 139 -13.69 0.67 4.68
N TYR A 140 -13.48 1.44 3.61
CA TYR A 140 -14.49 1.76 2.59
C TYR A 140 -14.56 0.69 1.50
N TYR A 141 -14.80 -0.57 1.89
CA TYR A 141 -14.70 -1.74 1.01
C TYR A 141 -15.68 -1.70 -0.17
N ASP A 142 -16.95 -1.35 0.06
CA ASP A 142 -17.97 -1.36 -1.01
C ASP A 142 -17.66 -0.31 -2.08
N THR A 143 -17.17 0.85 -1.66
CA THR A 143 -16.72 1.93 -2.57
C THR A 143 -15.49 1.50 -3.35
N ALA A 144 -14.54 0.83 -2.69
CA ALA A 144 -13.33 0.30 -3.34
C ALA A 144 -13.67 -0.72 -4.44
N VAL A 145 -14.61 -1.64 -4.15
CA VAL A 145 -15.10 -2.64 -5.12
C VAL A 145 -15.77 -1.95 -6.30
N LYS A 146 -16.70 -1.01 -6.05
CA LYS A 146 -17.39 -0.27 -7.12
C LYS A 146 -16.43 0.52 -8.00
N LEU A 147 -15.44 1.19 -7.42
CA LEU A 147 -14.43 1.92 -8.20
C LEU A 147 -13.61 0.95 -9.06
N ALA A 148 -13.21 -0.19 -8.51
CA ALA A 148 -12.47 -1.20 -9.26
C ALA A 148 -13.28 -1.76 -10.45
N GLU A 149 -14.57 -1.98 -10.27
CA GLU A 149 -15.48 -2.45 -11.32
C GLU A 149 -15.74 -1.38 -12.39
N CYS A 150 -16.08 -0.16 -12.00
CA CYS A 150 -16.34 0.95 -12.93
C CYS A 150 -15.11 1.30 -13.78
N SER A 151 -13.91 1.16 -13.22
CA SER A 151 -12.66 1.41 -13.92
C SER A 151 -12.05 0.17 -14.58
N ASN A 152 -12.67 -1.01 -14.44
CA ASN A 152 -12.18 -2.30 -14.94
C ASN A 152 -10.73 -2.62 -14.52
N ILE A 153 -10.42 -2.42 -13.22
CA ILE A 153 -9.08 -2.59 -12.64
C ILE A 153 -9.01 -3.68 -11.57
N GLN A 154 -9.97 -4.61 -11.51
CA GLN A 154 -10.08 -5.62 -10.45
C GLN A 154 -8.79 -6.48 -10.32
N ASP A 155 -8.13 -6.79 -11.43
CA ASP A 155 -6.86 -7.55 -11.45
C ASP A 155 -5.64 -6.69 -11.03
N LEU A 156 -5.78 -5.37 -11.03
CA LEU A 156 -4.74 -4.41 -10.65
C LEU A 156 -4.82 -3.97 -9.18
N VAL A 157 -5.79 -4.47 -8.42
CA VAL A 157 -6.01 -4.09 -7.01
C VAL A 157 -6.08 -5.31 -6.10
N ASP A 158 -5.89 -5.09 -4.80
CA ASP A 158 -5.67 -6.15 -3.81
C ASP A 158 -6.90 -6.43 -2.93
N ILE A 159 -8.12 -6.30 -3.49
CA ILE A 159 -9.39 -6.39 -2.74
C ILE A 159 -9.48 -7.68 -1.90
N ASP A 160 -9.21 -8.85 -2.50
CA ASP A 160 -9.29 -10.14 -1.82
C ASP A 160 -8.36 -10.21 -0.59
N VAL A 161 -7.16 -9.63 -0.72
CA VAL A 161 -6.14 -9.60 0.35
C VAL A 161 -6.61 -8.75 1.53
N PHE A 162 -7.27 -7.62 1.26
CA PHE A 162 -7.86 -6.77 2.29
C PHE A 162 -9.15 -7.34 2.87
N GLN A 163 -9.90 -8.15 2.13
CA GLN A 163 -11.07 -8.88 2.67
C GLN A 163 -10.64 -9.96 3.67
N GLU A 164 -9.55 -10.69 3.42
CA GLU A 164 -8.97 -11.59 4.42
C GLU A 164 -8.61 -10.85 5.72
N ALA A 165 -8.01 -9.66 5.60
CA ALA A 165 -7.65 -8.83 6.75
C ALA A 165 -8.90 -8.31 7.48
N LYS A 166 -9.95 -7.94 6.75
CA LYS A 166 -11.22 -7.47 7.29
C LYS A 166 -11.82 -8.49 8.27
N LEU A 167 -11.83 -9.78 7.92
CA LEU A 167 -12.35 -10.83 8.80
C LEU A 167 -11.65 -10.85 10.17
N VAL A 168 -10.34 -10.63 10.19
CA VAL A 168 -9.56 -10.56 11.43
C VAL A 168 -9.84 -9.26 12.18
N ILE A 169 -9.90 -8.13 11.49
CA ILE A 169 -10.18 -6.81 12.09
C ILE A 169 -11.57 -6.81 12.73
N ASP A 170 -12.60 -7.25 12.01
CA ASP A 170 -13.99 -7.31 12.48
C ASP A 170 -14.09 -8.25 13.69
N ALA A 171 -13.38 -9.38 13.70
CA ALA A 171 -13.34 -10.28 14.84
C ALA A 171 -12.70 -9.61 16.08
N LEU A 172 -11.57 -8.93 15.91
CA LEU A 172 -10.92 -8.20 17.00
C LEU A 172 -11.81 -7.08 17.54
N GLN A 173 -12.52 -6.34 16.67
CA GLN A 173 -13.50 -5.33 17.10
C GLN A 173 -14.66 -5.95 17.89
N ASN A 174 -15.06 -7.18 17.54
CA ASN A 174 -16.05 -7.98 18.26
C ASN A 174 -15.47 -8.74 19.47
N LYS A 175 -14.24 -8.42 19.89
CA LYS A 175 -13.55 -9.01 21.04
C LYS A 175 -13.26 -10.51 20.90
N ASP A 176 -13.09 -10.98 19.67
CA ASP A 176 -12.67 -12.34 19.35
C ASP A 176 -11.23 -12.35 18.79
N VAL A 177 -10.33 -13.00 19.52
CA VAL A 177 -8.91 -13.16 19.12
C VAL A 177 -8.67 -14.38 18.23
N ALA A 178 -9.63 -15.30 18.11
CA ALA A 178 -9.40 -16.59 17.47
C ALA A 178 -8.96 -16.47 15.99
N PRO A 179 -9.59 -15.61 15.15
CA PRO A 179 -9.14 -15.42 13.77
C PRO A 179 -7.72 -14.81 13.69
N ALA A 180 -7.38 -13.88 14.59
CA ALA A 180 -6.05 -13.28 14.64
C ALA A 180 -4.97 -14.29 15.05
N LEU A 181 -5.28 -15.17 16.00
CA LEU A 181 -4.38 -16.24 16.43
C LEU A 181 -4.20 -17.32 15.36
N ALA A 182 -5.26 -17.65 14.61
CA ALA A 182 -5.16 -18.52 13.44
C ALA A 182 -4.25 -17.91 12.38
N TRP A 183 -4.41 -16.60 12.09
CA TRP A 183 -3.53 -15.88 11.20
C TRP A 183 -2.06 -15.88 11.68
N CYS A 184 -1.81 -15.73 12.99
CA CYS A 184 -0.47 -15.87 13.55
C CYS A 184 0.12 -17.27 13.34
N ALA A 185 -0.68 -18.32 13.51
CA ALA A 185 -0.24 -19.70 13.30
C ALA A 185 0.16 -19.95 11.83
N ASP A 186 -0.65 -19.48 10.88
CA ASP A 186 -0.39 -19.62 9.44
C ASP A 186 0.91 -18.91 9.01
N ASN A 187 1.23 -17.80 9.67
CA ASN A 187 2.36 -16.92 9.36
C ASN A 187 3.54 -17.04 10.35
N LYS A 188 3.53 -18.04 11.24
CA LYS A 188 4.45 -18.18 12.39
C LYS A 188 5.93 -18.02 12.04
N SER A 189 6.40 -18.66 10.96
CA SER A 189 7.81 -18.61 10.57
C SER A 189 8.25 -17.20 10.15
N ARG A 190 7.35 -16.42 9.56
CA ARG A 190 7.62 -15.04 9.12
C ARG A 190 7.56 -14.08 10.30
N LEU A 191 6.55 -14.22 11.15
CA LEU A 191 6.39 -13.43 12.38
C LEU A 191 7.57 -13.64 13.34
N LYS A 192 8.10 -14.87 13.44
CA LYS A 192 9.31 -15.16 14.22
C LYS A 192 10.54 -14.45 13.66
N LYS A 193 10.70 -14.41 12.33
CA LYS A 193 11.81 -13.68 11.68
C LYS A 193 11.71 -12.16 11.89
N SER A 194 10.50 -11.61 11.88
CA SER A 194 10.27 -10.18 12.13
C SER A 194 10.28 -9.80 13.61
N LYS A 195 10.43 -10.77 14.52
CA LYS A 195 10.33 -10.61 15.98
C LYS A 195 9.01 -9.94 16.40
N SER A 196 7.91 -10.29 15.74
CA SER A 196 6.59 -9.74 16.04
C SER A 196 6.14 -10.09 17.46
N LYS A 197 5.46 -9.13 18.11
CA LYS A 197 4.83 -9.31 19.42
C LYS A 197 3.33 -9.59 19.33
N LEU A 198 2.75 -9.67 18.12
CA LEU A 198 1.31 -9.77 17.93
C LEU A 198 0.69 -10.99 18.63
N GLU A 199 1.25 -12.19 18.41
CA GLU A 199 0.75 -13.41 19.07
C GLU A 199 0.77 -13.27 20.59
N PHE A 200 1.85 -12.71 21.14
CA PHE A 200 1.96 -12.49 22.57
C PHE A 200 0.89 -11.54 23.10
N GLN A 201 0.67 -10.39 22.45
CA GLN A 201 -0.35 -9.41 22.86
C GLN A 201 -1.77 -9.97 22.77
N LEU A 202 -2.08 -10.75 21.72
CA LEU A 202 -3.37 -11.44 21.59
C LEU A 202 -3.61 -12.44 22.72
N ARG A 203 -2.58 -13.23 23.09
CA ARG A 203 -2.65 -14.18 24.20
C ARG A 203 -2.82 -13.50 25.56
N LEU A 204 -2.19 -12.33 25.75
CA LEU A 204 -2.41 -11.51 26.94
C LEU A 204 -3.86 -11.02 27.02
N GLN A 205 -4.42 -10.53 25.92
CA GLN A 205 -5.81 -10.07 25.89
C GLN A 205 -6.80 -11.21 26.17
N GLU A 206 -6.60 -12.39 25.56
CA GLU A 206 -7.42 -13.57 25.84
C GLU A 206 -7.39 -13.95 27.33
N PHE A 207 -6.22 -13.88 27.96
CA PHE A 207 -6.10 -14.06 29.41
C PHE A 207 -6.87 -13.01 30.21
N ILE A 208 -6.75 -11.72 29.84
CA ILE A 208 -7.46 -10.61 30.52
C ILE A 208 -8.99 -10.81 30.41
N GLU A 209 -9.49 -11.27 29.27
CA GLU A 209 -10.92 -11.57 29.12
C GLU A 209 -11.38 -12.76 29.97
N LEU A 210 -10.54 -13.80 30.14
CA LEU A 210 -10.83 -14.89 31.09
C LEU A 210 -10.92 -14.39 32.54
N VAL A 211 -10.04 -13.46 32.92
CA VAL A 211 -10.07 -12.80 34.25
C VAL A 211 -11.31 -11.91 34.38
N ARG A 212 -11.67 -11.15 33.34
CA ARG A 212 -12.88 -10.32 33.32
C ARG A 212 -14.17 -11.16 33.49
N ALA A 213 -14.19 -12.37 32.95
CA ALA A 213 -15.28 -13.34 33.12
C ALA A 213 -15.26 -14.08 34.47
N GLU A 214 -14.39 -13.67 35.40
CA GLU A 214 -14.20 -14.28 36.73
C GLU A 214 -13.82 -15.77 36.70
N ASN A 215 -13.28 -16.26 35.59
CA ASN A 215 -12.91 -17.66 35.41
C ASN A 215 -11.42 -17.90 35.74
N ASN A 216 -11.04 -17.62 36.99
CA ASN A 216 -9.65 -17.60 37.44
C ASN A 216 -8.92 -18.94 37.23
N LEU A 217 -9.60 -20.07 37.45
CA LEU A 217 -8.99 -21.40 37.26
C LEU A 217 -8.64 -21.67 35.79
N ARG A 218 -9.51 -21.27 34.85
CA ARG A 218 -9.20 -21.37 33.41
C ARG A 218 -8.12 -20.38 33.02
N ALA A 219 -8.14 -19.14 33.53
CA ALA A 219 -7.11 -18.14 33.28
C ALA A 219 -5.70 -18.63 33.70
N ILE A 220 -5.56 -19.23 34.88
CA ILE A 220 -4.28 -19.77 35.36
C ILE A 220 -3.81 -20.95 34.49
N THR A 221 -4.72 -21.87 34.16
CA THR A 221 -4.41 -23.00 33.28
C THR A 221 -3.97 -22.51 31.90
N TYR A 222 -4.66 -21.51 31.36
CA TYR A 222 -4.35 -20.86 30.10
C TYR A 222 -2.97 -20.20 30.13
N ALA A 223 -2.66 -19.41 31.16
CA ALA A 223 -1.39 -18.73 31.31
C ALA A 223 -0.21 -19.72 31.35
N ARG A 224 -0.35 -20.83 32.09
CA ARG A 224 0.67 -21.89 32.12
C ARG A 224 0.91 -22.50 30.74
N LYS A 225 -0.14 -22.66 29.93
CA LYS A 225 -0.06 -23.29 28.61
C LYS A 225 0.51 -22.35 27.54
N TYR A 226 0.01 -21.12 27.46
CA TYR A 226 0.27 -20.23 26.33
C TYR A 226 1.19 -19.04 26.67
N LEU A 227 1.22 -18.59 27.92
CA LEU A 227 2.00 -17.42 28.34
C LEU A 227 3.36 -17.79 28.94
N ALA A 228 3.48 -18.93 29.62
CA ALA A 228 4.73 -19.40 30.22
C ALA A 228 5.93 -19.44 29.25
N PRO A 229 5.79 -19.86 27.97
CA PRO A 229 6.91 -19.84 27.02
C PRO A 229 7.50 -18.44 26.77
N TRP A 230 6.74 -17.38 27.03
CA TRP A 230 7.16 -15.98 26.85
C TRP A 230 7.83 -15.40 28.10
N GLY A 231 7.90 -16.16 29.21
CA GLY A 231 8.51 -15.73 30.47
C GLY A 231 9.96 -15.28 30.34
N ALA A 232 10.74 -15.94 29.47
CA ALA A 232 12.15 -15.60 29.27
C ALA A 232 12.36 -14.21 28.66
N THR A 233 11.42 -13.70 27.85
CA THR A 233 11.58 -12.44 27.10
C THR A 233 10.64 -11.32 27.55
N HIS A 234 9.49 -11.63 28.16
CA HIS A 234 8.44 -10.65 28.50
C HIS A 234 7.94 -10.74 29.95
N MET A 235 8.78 -11.19 30.89
CA MET A 235 8.38 -11.42 32.29
C MET A 235 7.70 -10.22 32.96
N LYS A 236 8.16 -8.99 32.71
CA LYS A 236 7.57 -7.77 33.30
C LYS A 236 6.12 -7.54 32.86
N GLU A 237 5.86 -7.69 31.56
CA GLU A 237 4.50 -7.58 31.00
C GLU A 237 3.61 -8.71 31.54
N LEU A 238 4.14 -9.94 31.62
CA LEU A 238 3.43 -11.07 32.21
C LEU A 238 3.07 -10.84 33.67
N GLN A 239 4.01 -10.39 34.51
CA GLN A 239 3.75 -10.09 35.93
C GLN A 239 2.65 -9.03 36.09
N ARG A 240 2.70 -7.98 35.26
CA ARG A 240 1.68 -6.93 35.26
C ARG A 240 0.29 -7.48 34.90
N VAL A 241 0.20 -8.34 33.90
CA VAL A 241 -1.07 -8.95 33.48
C VAL A 241 -1.55 -9.98 34.50
N MET A 242 -0.66 -10.79 35.08
CA MET A 242 -1.00 -11.75 36.15
C MET A 242 -1.56 -11.05 37.39
N ALA A 243 -1.13 -9.83 37.70
CA ALA A 243 -1.68 -9.05 38.80
C ALA A 243 -3.17 -8.72 38.64
N THR A 244 -3.73 -8.80 37.42
CA THR A 244 -5.18 -8.63 37.19
C THR A 244 -6.04 -9.70 37.86
N LEU A 245 -5.45 -10.85 38.27
CA LEU A 245 -6.12 -11.83 39.12
C LEU A 245 -6.46 -11.26 40.52
N ALA A 246 -5.67 -10.30 41.01
CA ALA A 246 -5.91 -9.59 42.25
C ALA A 246 -6.63 -8.26 42.01
N PHE A 247 -6.22 -7.51 40.98
CA PHE A 247 -6.83 -6.25 40.56
C PHE A 247 -7.83 -6.51 39.43
N LYS A 248 -9.08 -6.83 39.79
CA LYS A 248 -10.17 -7.14 38.87
C LYS A 248 -10.62 -5.93 38.03
N ARG A 249 -11.60 -6.14 37.14
CA ARG A 249 -12.11 -5.15 36.18
C ARG A 249 -12.63 -3.84 36.81
N ASP A 250 -13.04 -3.89 38.08
CA ASP A 250 -13.58 -2.80 38.89
C ASP A 250 -12.50 -2.07 39.72
N THR A 251 -11.22 -2.36 39.47
CA THR A 251 -10.11 -1.71 40.16
C THR A 251 -10.05 -0.20 39.89
N GLU A 252 -9.82 0.59 40.94
CA GLU A 252 -9.50 2.01 40.82
C GLU A 252 -8.01 2.27 40.60
N CYS A 253 -7.17 1.23 40.65
CA CYS A 253 -5.76 1.36 40.34
C CYS A 253 -5.56 1.58 38.83
N ALA A 254 -5.25 2.82 38.44
CA ALA A 254 -5.07 3.22 37.04
C ALA A 254 -4.10 2.30 36.26
N THR A 255 -3.04 1.81 36.91
CA THR A 255 -2.05 0.90 36.31
C THR A 255 -2.65 -0.38 35.73
N TYR A 256 -3.70 -0.91 36.35
CA TYR A 256 -4.36 -2.15 35.94
C TYR A 256 -5.71 -1.89 35.26
N LYS A 257 -6.40 -0.80 35.61
CA LYS A 257 -7.66 -0.37 34.99
C LYS A 257 -7.53 -0.25 33.47
N VAL A 258 -6.43 0.32 32.98
CA VAL A 258 -6.13 0.50 31.55
C VAL A 258 -6.10 -0.82 30.76
N LEU A 259 -5.75 -1.95 31.40
CA LEU A 259 -5.70 -3.27 30.76
C LEU A 259 -7.09 -3.80 30.43
N PHE A 260 -8.13 -3.32 31.12
CA PHE A 260 -9.52 -3.67 30.89
C PHE A 260 -10.25 -2.64 30.03
N GLU A 261 -9.57 -1.64 29.46
CA GLU A 261 -10.24 -0.65 28.61
C GLU A 261 -10.52 -1.20 27.20
N PRO A 262 -11.62 -0.79 26.55
CA PRO A 262 -11.90 -1.15 25.17
C PRO A 262 -10.78 -0.77 24.19
N LYS A 263 -10.03 0.30 24.49
CA LYS A 263 -8.89 0.78 23.69
C LYS A 263 -7.78 -0.27 23.49
N GLN A 264 -7.72 -1.30 24.35
CA GLN A 264 -6.79 -2.42 24.13
C GLN A 264 -7.10 -3.18 22.84
N TRP A 265 -8.38 -3.26 22.45
CA TRP A 265 -8.78 -3.88 21.19
C TRP A 265 -8.40 -3.04 19.98
N ASP A 266 -8.54 -1.71 20.06
CA ASP A 266 -8.08 -0.80 19.01
C ASP A 266 -6.56 -0.94 18.79
N TYR A 267 -5.80 -1.03 19.89
CA TYR A 267 -4.36 -1.30 19.83
C TYR A 267 -4.02 -2.63 19.15
N LEU A 268 -4.77 -3.70 19.43
CA LEU A 268 -4.58 -5.00 18.77
C LEU A 268 -4.91 -4.96 17.28
N VAL A 269 -5.96 -4.22 16.90
CA VAL A 269 -6.30 -3.98 15.49
C VAL A 269 -5.16 -3.26 14.78
N ASP A 270 -4.62 -2.20 15.37
CA ASP A 270 -3.50 -1.45 14.78
C ASP A 270 -2.22 -2.29 14.70
N LEU A 271 -1.92 -3.07 15.74
CA LEU A 271 -0.78 -3.98 15.74
C LEU A 271 -0.94 -5.06 14.66
N PHE A 272 -2.15 -5.62 14.49
CA PHE A 272 -2.44 -6.55 13.41
C PHE A 272 -2.25 -5.89 12.03
N LYS A 273 -2.80 -4.70 11.80
CA LYS A 273 -2.65 -3.95 10.54
C LYS A 273 -1.17 -3.73 10.20
N GLN A 274 -0.35 -3.32 11.17
CA GLN A 274 1.08 -3.12 10.98
C GLN A 274 1.81 -4.40 10.55
N GLU A 275 1.54 -5.53 11.22
CA GLU A 275 2.15 -6.82 10.88
C GLU A 275 1.64 -7.34 9.53
N PHE A 276 0.36 -7.14 9.24
CA PHE A 276 -0.26 -7.48 7.96
C PHE A 276 0.42 -6.73 6.80
N PHE A 277 0.53 -5.40 6.88
CA PHE A 277 1.19 -4.59 5.85
C PHE A 277 2.66 -5.00 5.67
N LYS A 278 3.39 -5.19 6.78
CA LYS A 278 4.79 -5.65 6.75
C LYS A 278 4.92 -7.04 6.10
N LEU A 279 3.98 -7.93 6.34
CA LEU A 279 3.97 -9.27 5.77
C LEU A 279 3.75 -9.24 4.25
N TYR A 280 2.83 -8.42 3.76
CA TYR A 280 2.60 -8.27 2.32
C TYR A 280 3.59 -7.32 1.63
N GLY A 281 4.47 -6.65 2.37
CA GLY A 281 5.43 -5.69 1.82
C GLY A 281 4.78 -4.39 1.36
N MET A 282 3.66 -4.05 1.98
CA MET A 282 2.94 -2.79 1.80
C MET A 282 3.56 -1.69 2.65
N THR A 283 3.30 -0.45 2.27
CA THR A 283 3.58 0.72 3.12
C THR A 283 2.63 0.75 4.31
N LEU A 284 3.09 1.30 5.45
CA LEU A 284 2.20 1.55 6.60
C LEU A 284 1.25 2.70 6.30
N GLU A 285 1.81 3.79 5.77
CA GLU A 285 1.03 4.91 5.26
C GLU A 285 0.35 4.56 3.93
N PRO A 286 -0.91 4.99 3.72
CA PRO A 286 -1.57 4.87 2.42
C PRO A 286 -0.78 5.53 1.29
N LEU A 287 -0.83 4.95 0.09
CA LEU A 287 -0.10 5.48 -1.06
C LEU A 287 -0.46 6.93 -1.37
N VAL A 288 -1.74 7.28 -1.26
CA VAL A 288 -2.20 8.64 -1.56
C VAL A 288 -1.48 9.69 -0.71
N ASN A 289 -1.20 9.38 0.57
CA ASN A 289 -0.48 10.26 1.47
C ASN A 289 0.97 10.44 1.01
N ILE A 290 1.64 9.34 0.64
CA ILE A 290 3.04 9.35 0.21
C ILE A 290 3.19 10.16 -1.09
N TYR A 291 2.34 9.91 -2.09
CA TYR A 291 2.39 10.63 -3.36
C TYR A 291 2.04 12.11 -3.20
N LEU A 292 1.03 12.42 -2.38
CA LEU A 292 0.64 13.80 -2.12
C LEU A 292 1.77 14.56 -1.41
N GLN A 293 2.35 13.98 -0.36
CA GLN A 293 3.48 14.59 0.34
C GLN A 293 4.71 14.75 -0.58
N ALA A 294 5.02 13.76 -1.42
CA ALA A 294 6.11 13.86 -2.38
C ALA A 294 5.88 15.00 -3.39
N GLY A 295 4.66 15.10 -3.95
CA GLY A 295 4.28 16.17 -4.88
C GLY A 295 4.33 17.54 -4.23
N LEU A 296 3.73 17.70 -3.04
CA LEU A 296 3.75 18.96 -2.30
C LEU A 296 5.19 19.36 -1.92
N SER A 297 6.04 18.42 -1.51
CA SER A 297 7.46 18.71 -1.21
C SER A 297 8.23 19.19 -2.44
N ALA A 298 7.91 18.67 -3.63
CA ALA A 298 8.54 19.09 -4.87
C ALA A 298 8.14 20.52 -5.28
N LEU A 299 6.91 20.93 -4.96
CA LEU A 299 6.35 22.26 -5.23
C LEU A 299 6.67 23.28 -4.14
N LYS A 300 6.89 22.85 -2.90
CA LYS A 300 7.08 23.74 -1.76
C LYS A 300 8.40 24.51 -1.89
N THR A 301 8.32 25.82 -2.02
CA THR A 301 9.49 26.70 -2.07
C THR A 301 9.67 27.47 -0.74
N PRO A 302 10.89 27.94 -0.41
CA PRO A 302 11.14 28.76 0.78
C PRO A 302 10.44 30.13 0.73
N TYR A 303 10.01 30.55 -0.46
CA TYR A 303 9.33 31.82 -0.65
C TYR A 303 7.87 31.68 -0.20
N PRO A 304 7.39 32.54 0.72
CA PRO A 304 6.04 32.39 1.25
C PRO A 304 5.01 32.62 0.15
N TYR A 305 4.28 31.55 -0.19
CA TYR A 305 3.18 31.61 -1.15
C TYR A 305 2.12 32.66 -0.72
N THR A 306 1.94 32.84 0.58
CA THR A 306 1.08 33.85 1.20
C THR A 306 1.50 35.31 0.97
N ILE A 307 2.74 35.57 0.54
CA ILE A 307 3.24 36.94 0.29
C ILE A 307 3.04 37.35 -1.18
N TYR A 308 3.03 36.40 -2.12
CA TYR A 308 2.99 36.70 -3.56
C TYR A 308 1.71 36.25 -4.27
N CYS A 309 0.91 35.40 -3.63
CA CYS A 309 -0.43 35.06 -4.10
C CYS A 309 -1.49 35.85 -3.34
N TYR A 310 -1.78 37.04 -3.83
CA TYR A 310 -3.04 37.71 -3.52
C TYR A 310 -4.19 36.84 -4.03
N GLU A 311 -5.25 36.73 -3.23
CA GLU A 311 -6.35 35.76 -3.36
C GLU A 311 -7.05 35.75 -4.74
N ASP A 312 -6.89 36.80 -5.55
CA ASP A 312 -7.55 36.94 -6.85
C ASP A 312 -6.69 36.58 -8.09
N ASP A 313 -5.36 36.48 -7.98
CA ASP A 313 -4.47 36.47 -9.17
C ASP A 313 -3.58 35.22 -9.33
N CYS A 314 -3.74 34.24 -8.43
CA CYS A 314 -2.98 32.99 -8.49
C CYS A 314 -3.65 31.90 -9.32
N THR A 315 -2.82 31.22 -10.11
CA THR A 315 -3.28 30.15 -10.99
C THR A 315 -3.78 28.98 -10.15
N LYS A 316 -5.05 28.60 -10.36
CA LYS A 316 -5.64 27.38 -9.77
C LYS A 316 -4.90 26.09 -10.15
N GLU A 317 -4.02 26.18 -11.15
CA GLU A 317 -3.10 25.14 -11.59
C GLU A 317 -1.98 24.82 -10.57
N ASP A 318 -1.66 25.72 -9.63
CA ASP A 318 -0.72 25.40 -8.55
C ASP A 318 -1.51 24.93 -7.32
N PRO A 319 -1.35 23.67 -6.88
CA PRO A 319 -1.98 23.15 -5.67
C PRO A 319 -1.72 24.03 -4.43
N LEU A 320 -0.53 24.62 -4.28
CA LEU A 320 -0.17 25.48 -3.15
C LEU A 320 -0.84 26.87 -3.18
N SER A 321 -1.56 27.20 -4.25
CA SER A 321 -2.50 28.34 -4.26
C SER A 321 -3.71 28.12 -3.34
N GLN A 322 -4.03 26.87 -3.01
CA GLN A 322 -5.14 26.53 -2.12
C GLN A 322 -4.66 26.36 -0.68
N GLU A 323 -5.43 26.91 0.27
CA GLU A 323 -5.09 26.88 1.70
C GLU A 323 -4.99 25.45 2.27
N SER A 324 -5.87 24.55 1.84
CA SER A 324 -5.88 23.14 2.26
C SER A 324 -4.55 22.45 1.95
N PHE A 325 -4.04 22.59 0.73
CA PHE A 325 -2.76 22.01 0.33
C PHE A 325 -1.57 22.71 0.99
N ARG A 326 -1.64 24.03 1.24
CA ARG A 326 -0.61 24.73 2.03
C ARG A 326 -0.49 24.16 3.44
N THR A 327 -1.63 23.95 4.10
CA THR A 327 -1.67 23.38 5.46
C THR A 327 -1.02 21.99 5.49
N LEU A 328 -1.31 21.14 4.49
CA LEU A 328 -0.68 19.83 4.34
C LEU A 328 0.83 19.91 4.04
N ALA A 329 1.27 20.96 3.35
CA ALA A 329 2.67 21.16 2.99
C ALA A 329 3.53 21.75 4.12
N LEU A 330 2.94 22.35 5.16
CA LEU A 330 3.66 23.00 6.27
C LEU A 330 4.78 22.15 6.90
N PRO A 331 4.57 20.87 7.27
CA PRO A 331 5.62 20.04 7.89
C PRO A 331 6.65 19.49 6.89
N LEU A 332 6.42 19.64 5.58
CA LEU A 332 7.25 19.03 4.53
C LEU A 332 8.54 19.82 4.28
N PRO A 333 9.61 19.17 3.78
CA PRO A 333 10.83 19.87 3.39
C PRO A 333 10.58 20.80 2.18
N TYR A 334 11.42 21.82 2.05
CA TYR A 334 11.46 22.66 0.86
C TYR A 334 12.18 21.95 -0.30
N SER A 335 11.71 22.21 -1.51
CA SER A 335 12.34 21.78 -2.75
C SER A 335 13.75 22.35 -2.86
N LYS A 336 14.73 21.52 -3.22
CA LYS A 336 16.15 21.90 -3.35
C LYS A 336 16.52 22.44 -4.74
N GLN A 337 15.58 23.01 -5.49
CA GLN A 337 15.89 23.52 -6.82
C GLN A 337 16.79 24.76 -6.74
N HIS A 338 18.01 24.64 -7.26
CA HIS A 338 18.99 25.73 -7.33
C HIS A 338 18.74 26.69 -8.50
N HIS A 339 17.94 26.28 -9.49
CA HIS A 339 17.66 27.06 -10.69
C HIS A 339 16.16 27.17 -10.92
N SER A 340 15.65 28.39 -10.89
CA SER A 340 14.28 28.70 -11.31
C SER A 340 14.17 28.61 -12.82
N LYS A 341 13.08 28.00 -13.30
CA LYS A 341 12.71 27.96 -14.72
C LYS A 341 11.46 28.78 -14.92
N LEU A 342 11.47 29.72 -15.87
CA LEU A 342 10.30 30.50 -16.23
C LEU A 342 9.46 29.69 -17.22
N VAL A 343 8.15 29.64 -17.00
CA VAL A 343 7.20 28.97 -17.89
C VAL A 343 6.17 30.00 -18.34
N CYS A 344 5.91 30.06 -19.63
CA CYS A 344 5.02 31.07 -20.19
C CYS A 344 3.57 30.85 -19.74
N TYR A 345 2.91 31.92 -19.29
CA TYR A 345 1.50 31.85 -18.88
C TYR A 345 0.55 31.44 -20.03
N ILE A 346 0.86 31.82 -21.27
CA ILE A 346 0.01 31.58 -22.45
C ILE A 346 0.32 30.24 -23.10
N THR A 347 1.57 30.02 -23.53
CA THR A 347 1.94 28.81 -24.29
C THR A 347 2.21 27.60 -23.41
N LYS A 348 2.43 27.81 -22.10
CA LYS A 348 2.87 26.77 -21.15
C LYS A 348 4.23 26.15 -21.51
N GLU A 349 4.96 26.76 -22.43
CA GLU A 349 6.32 26.36 -22.79
C GLU A 349 7.35 26.98 -21.84
N LEU A 350 8.51 26.31 -21.74
CA LEU A 350 9.66 26.87 -21.05
C LEU A 350 10.10 28.17 -21.74
N MET A 351 10.50 29.14 -20.92
CA MET A 351 11.08 30.38 -21.37
C MET A 351 12.59 30.30 -21.15
N ASP A 352 13.32 30.20 -22.24
CA ASP A 352 14.75 29.94 -22.31
C ASP A 352 15.40 30.80 -23.40
N THR A 353 16.61 30.46 -23.82
CA THR A 353 17.34 31.19 -24.87
C THR A 353 16.64 31.16 -26.23
N GLU A 354 15.85 30.12 -26.53
CA GLU A 354 15.11 30.01 -27.80
C GLU A 354 13.73 30.67 -27.72
N ASN A 355 13.15 30.76 -26.52
CA ASN A 355 11.86 31.40 -26.26
C ASN A 355 11.96 32.39 -25.08
N PRO A 356 12.68 33.51 -25.22
CA PRO A 356 13.05 34.35 -24.08
C PRO A 356 11.86 35.09 -23.46
N PRO A 357 11.98 35.49 -22.18
CA PRO A 357 11.01 36.35 -21.51
C PRO A 357 10.98 37.77 -22.07
N GLN A 358 9.77 38.27 -22.27
CA GLN A 358 9.45 39.64 -22.64
C GLN A 358 8.45 40.24 -21.66
N VAL A 359 8.75 41.45 -21.16
CA VAL A 359 7.88 42.24 -20.30
C VAL A 359 6.98 43.12 -21.14
N LEU A 360 5.71 43.20 -20.76
CA LEU A 360 4.79 44.22 -21.22
C LEU A 360 4.93 45.50 -20.35
N PRO A 361 4.48 46.67 -20.83
CA PRO A 361 4.54 47.93 -20.07
C PRO A 361 3.83 47.89 -18.71
N ASN A 362 2.89 46.96 -18.52
CA ASN A 362 2.22 46.74 -17.24
C ASN A 362 2.97 45.81 -16.28
N GLY A 363 4.20 45.41 -16.62
CA GLY A 363 5.08 44.60 -15.76
C GLY A 363 4.88 43.09 -15.87
N TYR A 364 3.89 42.60 -16.64
CA TYR A 364 3.69 41.16 -16.81
C TYR A 364 4.64 40.57 -17.87
N VAL A 365 5.09 39.35 -17.59
CA VAL A 365 6.09 38.62 -18.40
C VAL A 365 5.44 37.51 -19.21
N TYR A 366 5.75 37.44 -20.50
CA TYR A 366 5.32 36.38 -21.42
C TYR A 366 6.49 35.98 -22.31
N SER A 367 6.35 34.89 -23.06
CA SER A 367 7.41 34.44 -23.95
C SER A 367 7.29 35.08 -25.32
N THR A 368 8.42 35.27 -26.00
CA THR A 368 8.44 35.87 -27.33
C THR A 368 7.50 35.15 -28.29
N LYS A 369 7.52 33.81 -28.34
CA LYS A 369 6.58 33.03 -29.17
C LYS A 369 5.11 33.38 -28.89
N ALA A 370 4.74 33.47 -27.61
CA ALA A 370 3.37 33.78 -27.21
C ALA A 370 2.92 35.16 -27.69
N LEU A 371 3.79 36.17 -27.55
CA LEU A 371 3.50 37.54 -27.93
C LEU A 371 3.48 37.72 -29.45
N GLU A 372 4.38 37.07 -30.18
CA GLU A 372 4.41 37.06 -31.64
C GLU A 372 3.17 36.40 -32.24
N GLU A 373 2.76 35.23 -31.73
CA GLU A 373 1.55 34.56 -32.18
C GLU A 373 0.30 35.40 -31.92
N MET A 374 0.23 36.05 -30.75
CA MET A 374 -0.87 36.95 -30.42
C MET A 374 -0.91 38.16 -31.34
N ALA A 375 0.23 38.79 -31.59
CA ALA A 375 0.34 39.92 -32.49
C ALA A 375 -0.01 39.55 -33.94
N LYS A 376 0.44 38.39 -34.44
CA LYS A 376 0.08 37.87 -35.77
C LYS A 376 -1.43 37.71 -35.93
N LYS A 377 -2.13 37.25 -34.88
CA LYS A 377 -3.59 37.06 -34.88
C LYS A 377 -4.37 38.38 -34.75
N ASN A 378 -3.79 39.39 -34.11
CA ASN A 378 -4.48 40.62 -33.73
C ASN A 378 -3.89 41.88 -34.40
N ASN A 379 -3.42 41.77 -35.65
CA ASN A 379 -2.89 42.89 -36.45
C ASN A 379 -1.83 43.74 -35.71
N GLY A 380 -0.87 43.08 -35.05
CA GLY A 380 0.24 43.73 -34.33
C GLY A 380 -0.09 44.17 -32.91
N LYS A 381 -1.31 43.89 -32.41
CA LYS A 381 -1.71 44.21 -31.03
C LYS A 381 -1.58 43.02 -30.10
N ILE A 382 -1.09 43.25 -28.90
CA ILE A 382 -0.97 42.27 -27.82
C ILE A 382 -1.96 42.65 -26.74
N THR A 383 -2.86 41.75 -26.36
CA THR A 383 -3.77 41.96 -25.21
C THR A 383 -3.24 41.17 -24.02
N CYS A 384 -2.91 41.84 -22.93
CA CYS A 384 -2.48 41.16 -21.71
C CYS A 384 -3.64 40.30 -21.17
N PRO A 385 -3.50 38.97 -21.07
CA PRO A 385 -4.60 38.10 -20.63
C PRO A 385 -4.98 38.29 -19.15
N ARG A 386 -4.13 38.94 -18.35
CA ARG A 386 -4.37 39.18 -16.93
C ARG A 386 -5.08 40.51 -16.66
N THR A 387 -4.70 41.57 -17.39
CA THR A 387 -5.25 42.92 -17.15
C THR A 387 -6.22 43.40 -18.24
N GLY A 388 -6.28 42.72 -19.39
CA GLY A 388 -7.06 43.15 -20.55
C GLY A 388 -6.48 44.36 -21.31
N GLN A 389 -5.34 44.91 -20.86
CA GLN A 389 -4.71 46.07 -21.52
C GLN A 389 -4.07 45.69 -22.84
N ILE A 390 -4.16 46.59 -23.82
CA ILE A 390 -3.68 46.37 -25.19
C ILE A 390 -2.40 47.18 -25.42
N PHE A 391 -1.37 46.51 -25.95
CA PHE A 391 -0.07 47.08 -26.25
C PHE A 391 0.34 46.80 -27.70
N SER A 392 1.25 47.61 -28.23
CA SER A 392 1.95 47.34 -29.49
C SER A 392 3.11 46.39 -29.26
N THR A 393 3.46 45.57 -30.26
CA THR A 393 4.67 44.73 -30.25
C THR A 393 5.95 45.54 -30.04
N SER A 394 5.98 46.81 -30.44
CA SER A 394 7.12 47.71 -30.22
C SER A 394 7.38 48.05 -28.74
N ASN A 395 6.40 47.80 -27.86
CA ASN A 395 6.44 48.27 -26.48
C ASN A 395 6.88 47.17 -25.49
N THR A 396 7.22 45.98 -25.98
CA THR A 396 7.75 44.88 -25.16
C THR A 396 9.26 45.04 -24.95
N ILE A 397 9.75 44.70 -23.75
CA ILE A 397 11.19 44.73 -23.44
C ILE A 397 11.63 43.32 -23.05
N ASN A 398 12.76 42.84 -23.59
CA ASN A 398 13.32 41.55 -23.19
C ASN A 398 13.80 41.61 -21.72
N ILE A 399 13.51 40.56 -20.95
CA ILE A 399 13.91 40.45 -19.53
C ILE A 399 15.20 39.64 -19.45
N TYR A 400 16.32 40.37 -19.48
CA TYR A 400 17.73 39.96 -19.40
C TYR A 400 18.46 39.61 -20.70
N ASP A 401 19.79 39.80 -20.59
CA ASP A 401 20.82 40.24 -21.56
C ASP A 401 20.96 39.48 -22.89
#